data_AF-A0A932YM69-F1
#
_entry.id   AF-A0A932YM69-F1
#
_cell.length_a   1.000
_cell.length_b   1.000
_cell.length_c   1.000
_cell.angle_alpha   90.00
_cell.angle_beta   90.00
_cell.angle_gamma   90.00
#
_symmetry.space_group_name_H-M   'P 1'
#
loop_
_entity.id
_entity.type
_entity.pdbx_description
1 polymer ?
#
loop_
_entity_poly.entity_id
_entity_poly.type
_entity_poly.pdbx_seq_one_letter_code
_entity_poly.pdbx_strand_id
1 'polypeptide(L)'
;MYSITLCVSKLRAYLPGAYEIALFIIVVALVWMWGLRPEDMVLAFIGYTIVVLGLNDTFFSRGIRKALHDIRQNVLKLVLVGIICTLLLIWGASSESTIFLGTFFAFLLYEWDSRVLAGAALVSLGGCIAFLLFNYEADAEQMAIYAYYFLVMTVVLQIIEYKRHPDRFAEEEARKEADRSPLDLRSHAGLR
;
A
#
# COMPACT_ATOMS: atom_id res chain seq x y z
N MET A 1 6.10 -10.47 29.73
CA MET A 1 5.71 -9.56 28.62
C MET A 1 5.51 -10.28 27.27
N TYR A 2 5.40 -11.62 27.22
CA TYR A 2 5.14 -12.40 25.98
C TYR A 2 3.71 -12.96 25.87
N SER A 3 2.90 -12.86 26.94
CA SER A 3 1.59 -13.53 27.00
C SER A 3 0.46 -12.73 26.32
N ILE A 4 0.62 -11.40 26.19
CA ILE A 4 -0.38 -10.52 25.58
C ILE A 4 -0.29 -10.62 24.05
N THR A 5 0.92 -10.70 23.50
CA THR A 5 1.17 -10.80 22.04
C THR A 5 0.62 -12.08 21.44
N LEU A 6 0.68 -13.19 22.17
CA LEU A 6 0.15 -14.49 21.73
C LEU A 6 -1.39 -14.56 21.78
N CYS A 7 -1.99 -13.82 22.72
CA CYS A 7 -3.44 -13.76 22.86
C CYS A 7 -4.07 -12.92 21.74
N VAL A 8 -3.41 -11.81 21.37
CA VAL A 8 -3.83 -10.95 20.24
C VAL A 8 -3.70 -11.68 18.90
N SER A 9 -2.65 -12.50 18.70
CA SER A 9 -2.47 -13.24 17.44
C SER A 9 -3.49 -14.36 17.26
N LYS A 10 -3.94 -15.03 18.34
CA LYS A 10 -5.00 -16.05 18.28
C LYS A 10 -6.39 -15.46 18.12
N LEU A 11 -6.65 -14.29 18.70
CA LEU A 11 -7.93 -13.58 18.49
C LEU A 11 -8.06 -13.08 17.04
N ARG A 12 -6.93 -12.68 16.41
CA ARG A 12 -6.85 -12.26 15.00
C ARG A 12 -7.26 -13.35 14.00
N ALA A 13 -7.14 -14.63 14.37
CA ALA A 13 -7.49 -15.76 13.51
C ALA A 13 -8.98 -16.12 13.54
N TYR A 14 -9.76 -15.60 14.49
CA TYR A 14 -11.13 -16.08 14.74
C TYR A 14 -12.24 -15.20 14.13
N LEU A 15 -11.93 -13.98 13.67
CA LEU A 15 -12.88 -13.11 12.96
C LEU A 15 -12.16 -12.22 11.94
N PRO A 16 -11.91 -12.67 10.70
CA PRO A 16 -11.41 -11.80 9.66
C PRO A 16 -12.52 -10.83 9.24
N GLY A 17 -12.39 -9.54 9.59
CA GLY A 17 -13.26 -8.45 9.10
C GLY A 17 -14.10 -7.73 10.17
N ALA A 18 -14.54 -8.41 11.23
CA ALA A 18 -15.42 -7.77 12.23
C ALA A 18 -14.69 -6.77 13.14
N TYR A 19 -13.41 -7.02 13.45
CA TYR A 19 -12.62 -6.09 14.26
C TYR A 19 -12.25 -4.82 13.50
N GLU A 20 -12.15 -4.86 12.16
CA GLU A 20 -11.86 -3.67 11.34
C GLU A 20 -13.07 -2.75 11.28
N ILE A 21 -14.26 -3.33 11.12
CA ILE A 21 -15.52 -2.57 11.18
C ILE A 21 -15.75 -2.04 12.59
N ALA A 22 -15.47 -2.83 13.63
CA ALA A 22 -15.59 -2.39 15.02
C ALA A 22 -14.61 -1.26 15.37
N LEU A 23 -13.34 -1.33 14.92
CA LEU A 23 -12.36 -0.26 15.09
C LEU A 23 -12.76 0.99 14.33
N PHE A 24 -13.28 0.85 13.11
CA PHE A 24 -13.81 1.96 12.33
C PHE A 24 -14.95 2.67 13.07
N ILE A 25 -15.91 1.89 13.57
CA ILE A 25 -17.06 2.42 14.33
C ILE A 25 -16.58 3.08 15.64
N ILE A 26 -15.63 2.48 16.36
CA ILE A 26 -15.10 3.04 17.61
C ILE A 26 -14.35 4.35 17.37
N VAL A 27 -13.53 4.44 16.32
CA VAL A 27 -12.79 5.65 15.97
C VAL A 27 -13.74 6.75 15.50
N VAL A 28 -14.70 6.43 14.63
CA VAL A 28 -15.73 7.37 14.19
C VAL A 28 -16.57 7.87 15.37
N ALA A 29 -16.95 6.99 16.30
CA ALA A 29 -17.69 7.35 17.51
C ALA A 29 -16.88 8.22 18.48
N LEU A 30 -15.59 7.92 18.67
CA LEU A 30 -14.68 8.73 19.50
C LEU A 30 -14.48 10.14 18.91
N VAL A 31 -14.34 10.23 17.59
CA VAL A 31 -14.20 11.50 16.87
C VAL A 31 -15.49 12.32 16.95
N TRP A 32 -16.66 11.69 16.78
CA TRP A 32 -17.95 12.34 16.98
C TRP A 32 -18.17 12.83 18.41
N MET A 33 -17.70 12.07 19.39
CA MET A 33 -17.89 12.37 20.82
C MET A 33 -17.05 13.56 21.31
N TRP A 34 -15.96 13.90 20.62
CA TRP A 34 -15.03 14.97 21.03
C TRP A 34 -15.34 16.36 20.45
N GLY A 35 -16.34 16.50 19.57
CA GLY A 35 -16.67 17.80 18.96
C GLY A 35 -15.49 18.43 18.23
N LEU A 36 -14.63 17.60 17.62
CA LEU A 36 -13.43 18.02 16.90
C LEU A 36 -13.79 18.91 15.71
N ARG A 37 -12.95 19.92 15.46
CA ARG A 37 -13.06 20.75 14.26
C ARG A 37 -12.86 19.87 13.02
N PRO A 38 -13.49 20.20 11.88
CA PRO A 38 -13.38 19.41 10.65
C PRO A 38 -11.92 19.20 10.19
N GLU A 39 -11.05 20.15 10.50
CA GLU A 39 -9.60 20.11 10.25
C GLU A 39 -8.92 18.92 10.95
N ASP A 40 -9.28 18.67 12.21
CA ASP A 40 -8.72 17.57 13.02
C ASP A 40 -9.32 16.21 12.64
N MET A 41 -10.50 16.22 12.04
CA MET A 41 -11.22 15.03 11.57
C MET A 41 -10.50 14.38 10.38
N VAL A 42 -9.98 15.20 9.46
CA VAL A 42 -9.18 14.75 8.32
C VAL A 42 -7.87 14.13 8.79
N LEU A 43 -7.18 14.76 9.74
CA LEU A 43 -5.95 14.22 10.33
C LEU A 43 -6.20 12.91 11.07
N ALA A 44 -7.32 12.78 11.79
CA ALA A 44 -7.71 11.53 12.43
C ALA A 44 -8.04 10.43 11.42
N PHE A 45 -8.66 10.78 10.28
CA PHE A 45 -8.99 9.81 9.22
C PHE A 45 -7.76 9.38 8.42
N ILE A 46 -6.88 10.31 8.04
CA ILE A 46 -5.58 10.02 7.43
C ILE A 46 -4.74 9.19 8.40
N GLY A 47 -4.66 9.62 9.66
CA GLY A 47 -3.99 8.88 10.73
C GLY A 47 -4.56 7.47 10.90
N TYR A 48 -5.88 7.32 10.91
CA TYR A 48 -6.54 6.02 10.97
C TYR A 48 -6.26 5.16 9.73
N THR A 49 -6.27 5.75 8.54
CA THR A 49 -6.00 5.03 7.28
C THR A 49 -4.54 4.57 7.22
N ILE A 50 -3.61 5.42 7.64
CA ILE A 50 -2.19 5.10 7.84
C ILE A 50 -2.02 4.03 8.92
N VAL A 51 -2.78 4.11 10.01
CA VAL A 51 -2.74 3.14 11.12
C VAL A 51 -3.35 1.82 10.72
N VAL A 52 -4.44 1.76 9.95
CA VAL A 52 -5.06 0.50 9.49
C VAL A 52 -4.21 -0.16 8.42
N LEU A 53 -3.69 0.59 7.46
CA LEU A 53 -2.77 0.07 6.46
C LEU A 53 -1.40 -0.27 7.07
N GLY A 54 -0.96 0.49 8.08
CA GLY A 54 0.27 0.26 8.84
C GLY A 54 0.16 -0.91 9.83
N LEU A 55 -1.00 -1.12 10.47
CA LEU A 55 -1.32 -2.25 11.35
C LEU A 55 -1.62 -3.53 10.59
N ASN A 56 -1.64 -3.50 9.26
CA ASN A 56 -1.44 -4.67 8.43
C ASN A 56 0.05 -5.08 8.47
N ASP A 57 0.52 -5.34 9.71
CA ASP A 57 1.91 -5.55 10.18
C ASP A 57 2.72 -6.52 9.32
N THR A 58 2.07 -7.41 8.58
CA THR A 58 2.74 -8.43 7.78
C THR A 58 3.28 -7.91 6.46
N PHE A 59 2.75 -6.83 5.89
CA PHE A 59 3.13 -6.39 4.54
C PHE A 59 4.16 -5.27 4.58
N PHE A 60 3.87 -4.19 5.31
CA PHE A 60 4.74 -3.01 5.33
C PHE A 60 6.08 -3.28 6.03
N SER A 61 6.06 -4.03 7.14
CA SER A 61 7.29 -4.34 7.89
C SER A 61 8.26 -5.25 7.11
N ARG A 62 7.73 -6.17 6.28
CA ARG A 62 8.55 -7.02 5.40
C ARG A 62 9.13 -6.22 4.24
N GLY A 63 8.33 -5.36 3.62
CA GLY A 63 8.75 -4.47 2.54
C GLY A 63 9.88 -3.54 2.98
N ILE A 64 9.71 -2.81 4.09
CA ILE A 64 10.73 -1.88 4.61
C ILE A 64 12.00 -2.59 5.02
N ARG A 65 11.90 -3.74 5.70
CA ARG A 65 13.10 -4.46 6.15
C ARG A 65 13.91 -4.98 4.97
N LYS A 66 13.23 -5.49 3.94
CA LYS A 66 13.88 -5.91 2.69
C LYS A 66 14.50 -4.71 1.97
N ALA A 67 13.78 -3.59 1.93
CA ALA A 67 14.25 -2.34 1.34
C ALA A 67 15.55 -1.82 1.98
N LEU A 68 15.58 -1.74 3.31
CA LEU A 68 16.77 -1.35 4.07
C LEU A 68 17.94 -2.30 3.87
N HIS A 69 17.67 -3.61 3.79
CA HIS A 69 18.70 -4.61 3.56
C HIS A 69 19.31 -4.47 2.16
N ASP A 70 18.48 -4.34 1.13
CA ASP A 70 18.95 -4.20 -0.25
C ASP A 70 19.72 -2.88 -0.45
N ILE A 71 19.27 -1.77 0.15
CA ILE A 71 19.97 -0.48 0.11
C ILE A 71 21.40 -0.63 0.62
N ARG A 72 21.58 -1.35 1.72
CA ARG A 72 22.91 -1.54 2.32
C ARG A 72 23.80 -2.43 1.45
N GLN A 73 23.22 -3.41 0.76
CA GLN A 73 23.99 -4.38 -0.01
C GLN A 73 24.37 -3.86 -1.41
N ASN A 74 23.55 -2.98 -2.00
CA ASN A 74 23.71 -2.49 -3.38
C ASN A 74 23.91 -0.97 -3.45
N VAL A 75 24.94 -0.47 -2.76
CA VAL A 75 25.30 0.96 -2.74
C VAL A 75 25.47 1.54 -4.15
N LEU A 76 25.93 0.73 -5.11
CA LEU A 76 26.10 1.14 -6.51
C LEU A 76 24.77 1.47 -7.20
N LYS A 77 23.70 0.73 -6.90
CA LYS A 77 22.34 1.06 -7.38
C LYS A 77 21.83 2.34 -6.73
N LEU A 78 22.11 2.55 -5.43
CA LEU A 78 21.77 3.80 -4.74
C LEU A 78 22.46 5.01 -5.39
N VAL A 79 23.76 4.88 -5.68
CA VAL A 79 24.53 5.94 -6.37
C VAL A 79 23.94 6.24 -7.74
N LEU A 80 23.52 5.22 -8.50
CA LEU A 80 22.87 5.42 -9.80
C LEU A 80 21.56 6.21 -9.68
N VAL A 81 20.69 5.87 -8.72
CA VAL A 81 19.46 6.63 -8.44
C VAL A 81 19.81 8.06 -8.05
N GLY A 82 20.81 8.22 -7.17
CA GLY A 82 21.31 9.53 -6.74
C GLY A 82 21.71 10.38 -7.94
N ILE A 83 22.54 9.85 -8.84
CA ILE A 83 22.99 10.55 -10.06
C ILE A 83 21.80 10.97 -10.93
N ILE A 84 20.83 10.07 -11.15
CA ILE A 84 19.63 10.38 -11.94
C ILE A 84 18.85 11.52 -11.29
N CYS A 85 18.63 11.47 -9.97
CA CYS A 85 17.96 12.54 -9.23
C CYS A 85 18.71 13.88 -9.34
N THR A 86 20.04 13.88 -9.19
CA THR A 86 20.83 15.12 -9.33
C THR A 86 20.76 15.67 -10.74
N LEU A 87 20.78 14.82 -11.77
CA LEU A 87 20.69 15.23 -13.17
C LEU A 87 19.35 15.91 -13.46
N LEU A 88 18.25 15.36 -12.93
CA LEU A 88 16.92 15.94 -13.07
C LEU A 88 16.82 17.33 -12.42
N LEU A 89 17.43 17.49 -11.24
CA LEU A 89 17.48 18.79 -10.56
C LEU A 89 18.30 19.82 -11.36
N ILE A 90 19.44 19.41 -11.93
CA ILE A 90 20.26 20.30 -12.78
C ILE A 90 19.48 20.75 -14.02
N TRP A 91 18.61 19.89 -14.55
CA TRP A 91 17.82 20.20 -15.74
C TRP A 91 16.64 21.15 -15.47
N GLY A 92 16.46 21.59 -14.22
CA GLY A 92 15.37 22.48 -13.83
C GLY A 92 14.02 21.77 -13.70
N ALA A 93 14.02 20.45 -13.50
CA ALA A 93 12.79 19.74 -13.19
C ALA A 93 12.20 20.23 -11.86
N SER A 94 10.87 20.25 -11.77
CA SER A 94 10.19 20.55 -10.51
C SER A 94 10.64 19.57 -9.42
N SER A 95 10.72 20.05 -8.17
CA SER A 95 11.07 19.24 -7.01
C SER A 95 10.12 18.05 -6.85
N GLU A 96 8.83 18.25 -7.11
CA GLU A 96 7.82 17.19 -7.06
C GLU A 96 8.11 16.09 -8.09
N SER A 97 8.33 16.47 -9.35
CA SER A 97 8.64 15.52 -10.43
C SER A 97 9.92 14.75 -10.14
N THR A 98 10.92 15.40 -9.54
CA THR A 98 12.18 14.75 -9.15
C THR A 98 11.94 13.68 -8.08
N ILE A 99 11.14 13.98 -7.05
CA ILE A 99 10.82 13.01 -5.99
C ILE A 99 10.07 11.82 -6.56
N PHE A 100 9.07 12.06 -7.40
CA PHE A 100 8.29 10.99 -8.03
C PHE A 100 9.16 10.12 -8.93
N LEU A 101 9.94 10.73 -9.83
CA LEU A 101 10.77 9.96 -10.77
C LEU A 101 11.92 9.24 -10.04
N GLY A 102 12.51 9.87 -9.03
CA GLY A 102 13.51 9.25 -8.16
C GLY A 102 12.96 8.04 -7.41
N THR A 103 11.74 8.16 -6.86
CA THR A 103 11.05 7.05 -6.22
C THR A 103 10.77 5.93 -7.21
N PHE A 104 10.30 6.24 -8.41
CA PHE A 104 10.07 5.26 -9.47
C PHE A 104 11.35 4.49 -9.82
N PHE A 105 12.47 5.19 -10.07
CA PHE A 105 13.74 4.55 -10.38
C PHE A 105 14.30 3.75 -9.19
N ALA A 106 14.10 4.22 -7.96
CA ALA A 106 14.47 3.47 -6.78
C ALA A 106 13.74 2.12 -6.72
N PHE A 107 12.42 2.12 -6.85
CA PHE A 107 11.66 0.88 -6.85
C PHE A 107 11.99 -0.02 -8.05
N LEU A 108 12.24 0.57 -9.22
CA LEU A 108 12.62 -0.16 -10.43
C LEU A 108 13.94 -0.93 -10.26
N LEU A 109 14.97 -0.30 -9.68
CA LEU A 109 16.30 -0.90 -9.54
C LEU A 109 16.41 -1.86 -8.35
N TYR A 110 15.63 -1.60 -7.30
CA TYR A 110 15.63 -2.40 -6.09
C TYR A 110 14.63 -3.55 -6.09
N GLU A 111 13.78 -3.68 -7.12
CA GLU A 111 12.77 -4.74 -7.21
C GLU A 111 11.90 -4.82 -5.94
N TRP A 112 11.57 -3.64 -5.41
CA TRP A 112 10.70 -3.55 -4.26
C TRP A 112 9.26 -3.89 -4.65
N ASP A 113 8.53 -4.43 -3.68
CA ASP A 113 7.17 -4.89 -3.88
C ASP A 113 6.27 -3.72 -4.33
N SER A 114 5.77 -3.82 -5.57
CA SER A 114 4.90 -2.83 -6.21
C SER A 114 3.62 -2.57 -5.41
N ARG A 115 3.22 -3.52 -4.56
CA ARG A 115 2.07 -3.41 -3.64
C ARG A 115 2.18 -2.24 -2.67
N VAL A 116 3.40 -1.81 -2.31
CA VAL A 116 3.59 -0.65 -1.42
C VAL A 116 3.12 0.64 -2.10
N LEU A 117 3.42 0.82 -3.39
CA LEU A 117 2.91 1.96 -4.16
C LEU A 117 1.41 1.85 -4.38
N ALA A 118 0.88 0.65 -4.60
CA ALA A 118 -0.56 0.43 -4.71
C ALA A 118 -1.29 0.89 -3.43
N GLY A 119 -0.73 0.55 -2.27
CA GLY A 119 -1.23 1.01 -0.97
C GLY A 119 -1.18 2.53 -0.84
N ALA A 120 -0.07 3.17 -1.22
CA ALA A 120 0.06 4.63 -1.21
C ALA A 120 -0.96 5.31 -2.14
N ALA A 121 -1.21 4.73 -3.33
CA ALA A 121 -2.24 5.21 -4.26
C ALA A 121 -3.64 5.16 -3.63
N LEU A 122 -3.99 4.06 -2.96
CA LEU A 122 -5.26 3.90 -2.27
C LEU A 122 -5.41 4.89 -1.11
N VAL A 123 -4.35 5.14 -0.34
CA VAL A 123 -4.35 6.17 0.72
C VAL A 123 -4.61 7.54 0.14
N SER A 124 -3.89 7.91 -0.92
CA SER A 124 -4.02 9.21 -1.56
C SER A 124 -5.42 9.40 -2.15
N LEU A 125 -6.01 8.34 -2.73
CA LEU A 125 -7.38 8.35 -3.24
C LEU A 125 -8.41 8.48 -2.11
N GLY A 126 -8.23 7.75 -1.02
CA GLY A 126 -9.07 7.89 0.18
C GLY A 126 -8.97 9.28 0.80
N GLY A 127 -7.77 9.86 0.81
CA GLY A 127 -7.51 11.23 1.22
C GLY A 127 -8.26 12.24 0.35
N CYS A 128 -8.24 12.07 -0.98
CA CYS A 128 -9.01 12.91 -1.90
C CYS A 128 -10.51 12.92 -1.56
N ILE A 129 -11.12 11.73 -1.37
CA ILE A 129 -12.54 11.63 -0.99
C ILE A 129 -12.80 12.37 0.34
N ALA A 130 -11.91 12.20 1.31
CA ALA A 130 -12.02 12.88 2.59
C ALA A 130 -11.97 14.41 2.43
N PHE A 131 -10.99 14.96 1.71
CA PHE A 131 -10.88 16.41 1.48
C PHE A 131 -12.07 16.99 0.71
N LEU A 132 -12.63 16.24 -0.24
CA LEU A 132 -13.81 16.66 -0.99
C LEU A 132 -15.04 16.82 -0.08
N LEU A 133 -15.21 15.95 0.91
CA LEU A 133 -16.30 16.03 1.89
C LEU A 133 -16.22 17.29 2.77
N PHE A 134 -15.01 17.85 2.94
CA PHE A 134 -14.77 19.06 3.72
C PHE A 134 -14.65 20.33 2.86
N ASN A 135 -14.93 20.25 1.55
CA ASN A 135 -14.83 21.36 0.58
C ASN A 135 -13.42 21.99 0.45
N TYR A 136 -12.36 21.22 0.69
CA TYR A 136 -10.98 21.67 0.42
C TYR A 136 -10.57 21.27 -1.01
N GLU A 137 -11.10 21.99 -2.00
CA GLU A 137 -10.95 21.63 -3.42
C GLU A 137 -9.48 21.58 -3.88
N ALA A 138 -8.67 22.56 -3.47
CA ALA A 138 -7.26 22.64 -3.87
C ALA A 138 -6.41 21.46 -3.35
N ASP A 139 -6.60 21.08 -2.08
CA ASP A 139 -5.87 19.97 -1.48
C ASP A 139 -6.37 18.61 -2.02
N ALA A 140 -7.68 18.51 -2.31
CA ALA A 140 -8.26 17.32 -2.92
C ALA A 140 -7.72 17.09 -4.34
N GLU A 141 -7.59 18.15 -5.14
CA GLU A 141 -6.98 18.08 -6.47
C GLU A 141 -5.54 17.59 -6.40
N GLN A 142 -4.74 18.13 -5.48
CA GLN A 142 -3.35 17.71 -5.29
C GLN A 142 -3.24 16.24 -4.86
N MET A 143 -4.11 15.78 -3.95
CA MET A 143 -4.17 14.38 -3.54
C MET A 143 -4.62 13.45 -4.66
N ALA A 144 -5.51 13.90 -5.55
CA ALA A 144 -5.92 13.14 -6.73
C ALA A 144 -4.75 12.98 -7.71
N ILE A 145 -3.95 14.03 -7.93
CA ILE A 145 -2.74 14.00 -8.76
C ILE A 145 -1.73 13.00 -8.19
N TYR A 146 -1.50 13.02 -6.87
CA TYR A 146 -0.60 12.06 -6.22
C TYR A 146 -1.09 10.61 -6.33
N ALA A 147 -2.40 10.39 -6.16
CA ALA A 147 -3.01 9.07 -6.36
C ALA A 147 -2.77 8.56 -7.78
N TYR A 148 -2.98 9.41 -8.78
CA TYR A 148 -2.73 9.08 -10.18
C TYR A 148 -1.26 8.69 -10.44
N TYR A 149 -0.30 9.47 -9.93
CA TYR A 149 1.12 9.13 -10.10
C TYR A 149 1.48 7.78 -9.49
N PHE A 150 1.06 7.50 -8.25
CA PHE A 150 1.34 6.22 -7.61
C PHE A 150 0.68 5.04 -8.33
N LEU A 151 -0.54 5.23 -8.85
CA LEU A 151 -1.25 4.21 -9.61
C LEU A 151 -0.50 3.88 -10.91
N VAL A 152 -0.13 4.90 -11.70
CA VAL A 152 0.63 4.71 -12.95
C VAL A 152 1.96 4.01 -12.67
N MET A 153 2.70 4.44 -11.65
CA MET A 153 3.95 3.78 -11.27
C MET A 153 3.73 2.32 -10.88
N THR A 154 2.71 2.02 -10.08
CA THR A 154 2.36 0.64 -9.70
C THR A 154 2.13 -0.23 -10.93
N VAL A 155 1.30 0.23 -11.87
CA VAL A 155 0.96 -0.52 -13.09
C VAL A 155 2.21 -0.76 -13.94
N VAL A 156 3.05 0.26 -14.13
CA VAL A 156 4.29 0.15 -14.91
C VAL A 156 5.26 -0.83 -14.25
N LEU A 157 5.48 -0.74 -12.93
CA LEU A 157 6.33 -1.68 -12.20
C LEU A 157 5.81 -3.11 -12.32
N GLN A 158 4.50 -3.30 -12.20
CA GLN A 158 3.89 -4.62 -12.27
C GLN A 158 3.99 -5.25 -13.67
N ILE A 159 3.89 -4.44 -14.73
CA ILE A 159 4.16 -4.89 -16.11
C ILE A 159 5.63 -5.30 -16.26
N ILE A 160 6.56 -4.53 -15.71
CA ILE A 160 7.99 -4.83 -15.78
C ILE A 160 8.31 -6.11 -14.99
N GLU A 161 7.72 -6.29 -13.81
CA GLU A 161 7.85 -7.48 -12.99
C GLU A 161 7.32 -8.72 -13.72
N TYR A 162 6.14 -8.62 -14.34
CA TYR A 162 5.55 -9.69 -15.15
C TYR A 162 6.47 -10.11 -16.30
N LYS A 163 7.07 -9.15 -17.01
CA LYS A 163 8.00 -9.44 -18.11
C LYS A 163 9.30 -10.06 -17.63
N ARG A 164 9.74 -9.74 -16.41
CA ARG A 164 11.02 -10.19 -15.85
C ARG A 164 10.95 -11.58 -15.21
N HIS A 165 9.80 -11.94 -14.63
CA HIS A 165 9.58 -13.20 -13.93
C HIS A 165 8.28 -13.91 -14.37
N PRO A 166 8.16 -14.33 -15.65
CA PRO A 166 6.94 -14.97 -16.15
C PRO A 166 6.64 -16.31 -15.46
N ASP A 167 7.67 -17.00 -14.97
CA ASP A 167 7.63 -18.27 -14.26
C ASP A 167 6.84 -18.21 -12.95
N ARG A 168 7.01 -17.13 -12.16
CA ARG A 168 6.31 -16.95 -10.88
C ARG A 168 4.80 -16.84 -11.04
N PHE A 169 4.34 -16.21 -12.12
CA PHE A 169 2.91 -16.02 -12.37
C PHE A 169 2.26 -17.32 -12.88
N ALA A 170 2.97 -18.10 -13.70
CA ALA A 170 2.50 -19.41 -14.16
C ALA A 170 2.32 -20.40 -13.00
N GLU A 171 3.26 -20.42 -12.03
CA GLU A 171 3.12 -21.24 -10.82
C GLU A 171 1.95 -20.79 -9.93
N GLU A 172 1.73 -19.47 -9.80
CA GLU A 172 0.65 -18.92 -9.00
C GLU A 172 -0.73 -19.19 -9.62
N GLU A 173 -0.85 -19.14 -10.95
CA GLU A 173 -2.04 -19.55 -11.69
C GLU A 173 -2.30 -21.05 -11.57
N ALA A 174 -1.29 -21.89 -11.78
CA ALA A 174 -1.41 -23.34 -11.62
C ALA A 174 -1.83 -23.73 -10.19
N ARG A 175 -1.32 -23.01 -9.18
CA ARG A 175 -1.72 -23.19 -7.78
C ARG A 175 -3.17 -22.77 -7.52
N LYS A 176 -3.62 -21.66 -8.09
CA LYS A 176 -5.02 -21.21 -8.00
C LYS A 176 -5.98 -22.17 -8.70
N GLU A 177 -5.54 -22.76 -9.82
CA GLU A 177 -6.33 -23.75 -10.56
C GLU A 177 -6.40 -25.10 -9.81
N ALA A 178 -5.31 -25.52 -9.18
CA ALA A 178 -5.29 -26.66 -8.28
C ALA A 178 -6.19 -26.48 -7.04
N ASP A 179 -6.29 -25.27 -6.50
CA ASP A 179 -7.16 -24.95 -5.36
C ASP A 179 -8.65 -24.85 -5.75
N ARG A 180 -8.97 -24.50 -7.00
CA ARG A 180 -10.35 -24.52 -7.52
C ARG A 180 -10.85 -25.94 -7.80
N SER A 181 -9.98 -26.84 -8.25
CA SER A 181 -10.33 -28.23 -8.61
C SER A 181 -11.14 -29.03 -7.56
N PRO A 182 -10.85 -28.96 -6.24
CA PRO A 182 -11.62 -29.69 -5.23
C PRO A 182 -13.05 -29.15 -5.00
N LEU A 183 -13.36 -27.90 -5.40
CA LEU A 183 -14.69 -27.31 -5.23
C LEU A 183 -15.69 -27.76 -6.31
N ASP A 184 -15.23 -27.99 -7.54
CA ASP A 184 -16.10 -28.47 -8.63
C ASP A 184 -16.52 -29.93 -8.46
N LEU A 185 -15.67 -30.78 -7.88
CA LEU A 185 -16.02 -32.18 -7.58
C LEU A 185 -17.07 -32.31 -6.47
N ARG A 186 -17.14 -31.34 -5.54
CA ARG A 186 -18.11 -31.34 -4.44
C ARG A 186 -19.47 -30.78 -4.84
N SER A 187 -19.54 -29.85 -5.80
CA SER A 187 -20.81 -29.31 -6.30
C SER A 187 -21.59 -30.35 -7.13
N HIS A 188 -20.90 -31.22 -7.85
CA HIS A 188 -21.52 -32.31 -8.61
C HIS A 188 -21.87 -33.55 -7.78
N ALA A 189 -21.21 -33.77 -6.63
CA ALA A 189 -21.47 -34.93 -5.77
C ALA A 189 -22.68 -34.76 -4.83
N GLY A 190 -23.23 -33.56 -4.68
CA GLY A 190 -24.35 -33.25 -3.76
C GLY A 190 -25.75 -33.24 -4.38
N LEU A 191 -25.90 -33.67 -5.64
CA LEU A 191 -27.15 -33.58 -6.42
C LEU A 191 -27.84 -34.96 -6.66
N ARG A 192 -27.67 -35.92 -5.75
CA ARG A 192 -28.39 -37.21 -5.79
C ARG A 192 -29.13 -37.50 -4.50
#